data_AF-A0A968LZL0-F1
#
_entry.id   AF-A0A968LZL0-F1
#
_cell.length_a   1.000
_cell.length_b   1.000
_cell.length_c   1.000
_cell.angle_alpha   90.00
_cell.angle_beta   90.00
_cell.angle_gamma   90.00
#
_symmetry.space_group_name_H-M   'P 1'
#
loop_
_entity.id
_entity.type
_entity.pdbx_description
1 polymer ?
#
loop_
_entity_poly.entity_id
_entity_poly.type
_entity_poly.pdbx_seq_one_letter_code
_entity_poly.pdbx_strand_id
1 'polypeptide(L)' 'MDGWGVPLGGDFPIYRVSHDRFTHWSSAWWVAGLDSFYADPAVAHLDLWRSPQTVQGRWVSPTHTSPQPSPSPLS' A
#
# COMPACT_ATOMS: atom_id res chain seq x y z
N MET A 1 6.52 -8.08 0.46
CA MET A 1 5.60 -8.87 -0.39
C MET A 1 5.43 -10.21 0.29
N ASP A 2 4.22 -10.74 0.24
CA ASP A 2 3.60 -11.79 1.07
C ASP A 2 3.90 -11.75 2.56
N GLY A 3 2.89 -11.28 3.29
CA GLY A 3 2.79 -11.43 4.72
C GLY A 3 2.55 -12.89 5.08
N TRP A 4 3.60 -13.71 5.03
CA TRP A 4 3.65 -15.05 5.64
C TRP A 4 3.56 -15.00 7.18
N GLY A 5 2.82 -14.04 7.74
CA GLY A 5 2.56 -13.92 9.18
C GLY A 5 3.79 -13.57 10.03
N VAL A 6 4.93 -13.20 9.43
CA VAL A 6 6.09 -12.76 10.20
C VAL A 6 5.91 -11.28 10.53
N PRO A 7 5.77 -10.90 11.81
CA PRO A 7 5.77 -9.50 12.19
C PRO A 7 7.14 -8.90 11.81
N LEU A 8 7.12 -8.00 10.85
CA LEU A 8 8.28 -7.19 10.50
C LEU A 8 8.39 -6.09 11.55
N GLY A 9 9.25 -6.30 12.55
CA GLY A 9 9.64 -5.27 13.51
C GLY A 9 10.91 -4.58 13.04
N GLY A 10 10.82 -3.30 12.67
CA GLY A 10 11.97 -2.47 12.34
C GLY A 10 11.58 -1.09 11.84
N ASP A 11 12.50 -0.12 11.97
CA ASP A 11 12.30 1.29 11.57
C ASP A 11 12.49 1.52 10.06
N PHE A 12 11.95 0.62 9.22
CA PHE A 12 11.99 0.76 7.77
C PHE A 12 10.56 0.89 7.20
N PRO A 13 10.38 1.62 6.09
CA PRO A 13 9.05 1.79 5.53
C PRO A 13 8.54 0.46 4.98
N ILE A 14 7.35 0.06 5.43
CA ILE A 14 6.67 -1.15 4.96
C ILE A 14 5.63 -0.73 3.93
N TYR A 15 5.90 -1.11 2.68
CA TYR A 15 4.98 -0.87 1.56
C TYR A 15 4.29 -2.16 1.14
N ARG A 16 3.00 -2.05 0.84
CA ARG A 16 2.21 -3.17 0.33
C ARG A 16 2.29 -3.21 -1.19
N VAL A 17 2.53 -4.38 -1.77
CA VAL A 17 2.54 -4.59 -3.23
C VAL A 17 1.59 -5.73 -3.60
N SER A 18 0.75 -5.52 -4.62
CA SER A 18 -0.27 -6.46 -5.11
C SER A 18 -0.08 -6.72 -6.62
N HIS A 19 -0.39 -7.93 -7.09
CA HIS A 19 -0.17 -8.34 -8.49
C HIS A 19 -1.29 -7.92 -9.45
N ASP A 20 -2.41 -7.43 -8.92
CA ASP A 20 -3.51 -6.85 -9.67
C ASP A 20 -4.38 -5.94 -8.76
N ARG A 21 -5.26 -5.16 -9.38
CA ARG A 21 -6.16 -4.20 -8.71
C ARG A 21 -7.26 -4.87 -7.88
N PHE A 22 -7.82 -6.00 -8.32
CA PHE A 22 -8.90 -6.70 -7.62
C PHE A 22 -8.40 -7.31 -6.31
N THR A 23 -7.26 -7.99 -6.35
CA THR A 23 -6.59 -8.50 -5.16
C THR A 23 -6.22 -7.35 -4.23
N HIS A 24 -5.71 -6.24 -4.77
CA HIS A 24 -5.39 -5.05 -3.98
C HIS A 24 -6.60 -4.52 -3.19
N TRP A 25 -7.74 -4.30 -3.85
CA TRP A 25 -8.93 -3.73 -3.21
C TRP A 25 -9.60 -4.69 -2.22
N SER A 26 -9.77 -5.96 -2.60
CA SER A 26 -10.45 -6.97 -1.76
C SER A 26 -9.75 -7.26 -0.44
N SER A 27 -8.44 -7.00 -0.37
CA SER A 27 -7.62 -7.23 0.82
C SER A 27 -7.19 -5.94 1.52
N ALA A 28 -7.58 -4.77 1.02
CA ALA A 28 -7.34 -3.48 1.65
C ALA A 28 -8.24 -3.23 2.87
N TRP A 29 -9.30 -4.03 3.06
CA TRP A 29 -10.29 -3.85 4.13
C TRP A 29 -9.72 -3.94 5.55
N TRP A 30 -8.54 -4.53 5.73
CA TRP A 30 -7.92 -4.71 7.04
C TRP A 30 -6.62 -3.93 7.26
N VAL A 31 -6.04 -3.35 6.20
CA VAL A 31 -4.79 -2.56 6.25
C VAL A 31 -5.01 -1.30 5.44
N ALA A 32 -5.81 -0.39 6.00
CA ALA A 32 -5.99 0.96 5.48
C ALA A 32 -4.91 1.87 6.08
N GLY A 33 -4.30 2.75 5.26
CA GLY A 33 -3.42 3.82 5.76
C GLY A 33 -1.91 3.64 5.53
N LEU A 34 -1.47 2.67 4.72
CA LEU A 34 -0.09 2.57 4.26
C LEU A 34 0.01 2.83 2.77
N ASP A 35 1.12 3.44 2.35
CA ASP A 35 1.53 3.54 0.96
C ASP A 35 1.58 2.15 0.31
N SER A 36 1.04 2.04 -0.89
CA SER A 36 0.86 0.76 -1.54
C SER A 36 0.92 0.83 -3.05
N PHE A 37 1.18 -0.31 -3.69
CA PHE A 37 1.30 -0.45 -5.13
C PHE A 37 0.49 -1.67 -5.61
N TYR A 38 -0.10 -1.55 -6.79
CA TYR A 38 -0.67 -2.71 -7.50
C TYR A 38 -0.23 -2.71 -8.96
N ALA A 39 0.06 -3.89 -9.51
CA ALA A 39 0.46 -4.04 -10.90
C ALA A 39 -0.71 -3.77 -11.85
N ASP A 40 -0.41 -3.07 -12.93
CA ASP A 40 -1.32 -2.77 -14.03
C ASP A 40 -0.49 -2.62 -15.32
N PRO A 41 -0.49 -3.61 -16.24
CA PRO A 41 -1.39 -4.78 -16.29
C PRO A 41 -1.13 -5.81 -15.18
N ALA A 42 -2.11 -6.67 -14.91
CA ALA A 42 -2.00 -7.73 -13.92
C ALA A 42 -0.86 -8.70 -14.27
N VAL A 43 -0.07 -9.09 -13.27
CA VAL A 43 1.04 -10.02 -13.42
C VAL A 43 0.78 -11.30 -12.61
N ALA A 44 1.39 -12.41 -13.00
CA ALA A 44 1.34 -13.62 -12.20
C ALA A 44 2.11 -13.40 -10.89
N HIS A 45 1.60 -13.99 -9.81
CA HIS A 45 2.18 -13.85 -8.47
C HIS A 45 3.67 -14.24 -8.43
N LEU A 46 4.04 -15.37 -9.05
CA LEU A 46 5.44 -15.81 -9.10
C LEU A 46 6.34 -14.85 -9.90
N ASP A 47 5.81 -14.20 -10.93
CA ASP A 47 6.59 -13.28 -11.76
C ASP A 47 6.83 -11.95 -11.03
N LEU A 48 5.84 -11.47 -10.27
CA LEU A 48 5.99 -10.34 -9.36
C LEU A 48 7.09 -10.60 -8.33
N TRP A 49 7.16 -11.82 -7.78
CA TRP A 49 8.17 -12.19 -6.80
C TRP A 49 9.56 -12.34 -7.36
N ARG A 50 9.66 -12.88 -8.57
CA ARG A 50 10.94 -13.09 -9.25
C ARG A 50 11.57 -11.77 -9.68
N SER A 51 10.77 -10.81 -10.12
CA SER A 51 11.26 -9.55 -10.69
C SER A 51 10.33 -8.37 -10.37
N PRO A 52 10.15 -7.98 -9.09
CA PRO A 52 9.25 -6.89 -8.74
C PRO A 52 9.64 -5.55 -9.39
N GLN A 53 10.94 -5.32 -9.58
CA GLN A 53 11.50 -4.13 -10.21
C GLN A 53 11.13 -3.98 -11.70
N THR A 54 10.68 -5.05 -12.36
CA THR A 54 10.27 -5.00 -13.77
C THR A 54 8.75 -4.81 -13.93
N VAL A 55 8.01 -4.80 -12.82
CA VAL A 55 6.54 -4.70 -12.83
C VAL A 55 6.11 -3.24 -12.86
N GLN A 56 5.24 -2.90 -13.79
CA GLN A 56 4.60 -1.59 -13.89
C GLN A 56 3.24 -1.60 -13.20
N GLY A 57 2.80 -0.45 -12.73
CA GLY A 57 1.55 -0.35 -12.00
C GLY A 57 1.28 1.01 -11.41
N ARG A 58 0.39 1.03 -10.42
CA ARG A 58 -0.11 2.25 -9.80
C ARG A 58 0.29 2.30 -8.34
N TRP A 59 0.75 3.47 -7.91
CA TRP A 59 1.01 3.79 -6.51
C TRP A 59 -0.22 4.45 -5.90
N VAL A 60 -0.54 4.08 -4.66
CA VAL A 60 -1.64 4.59 -3.86
C VAL A 60 -1.08 5.04 -2.53
N SER A 61 -1.06 6.35 -2.31
CA SER A 61 -0.74 6.94 -1.02
C SER A 61 -2.02 7.32 -0.28
N PRO A 62 -2.15 7.02 1.02
CA PRO A 62 -3.19 7.62 1.83
C PRO A 62 -2.93 9.13 1.82
N THR A 63 -3.92 9.91 1.41
CA THR A 63 -3.86 11.36 1.47
C THR A 63 -3.51 11.75 2.91
N HIS A 64 -2.34 12.36 3.11
CA HIS A 64 -2.01 12.94 4.40
C HIS A 64 -2.97 14.13 4.56
N THR A 65 -4.11 13.92 5.20
CA THR A 65 -4.98 15.01 5.63
C THR A 65 -4.14 15.86 6.56
N SER A 66 -3.52 16.91 6.03
CA SER A 66 -2.91 17.93 6.87
C SER A 66 -3.99 18.43 7.83
N PRO A 67 -3.72 18.52 9.14
CA PRO A 67 -4.69 19.09 10.06
C PRO A 67 -4.96 20.53 9.62
N GLN A 68 -6.16 20.77 9.09
CA GLN A 68 -6.67 22.12 8.95
C GLN A 68 -6.69 22.74 10.36
N PRO A 69 -6.04 23.90 10.60
CA PRO A 69 -6.05 24.52 11.90
C PRO A 69 -7.49 24.88 12.27
N SER A 70 -7.96 24.37 13.41
CA SER A 70 -9.28 24.68 13.94
C SER A 70 -9.41 26.19 14.19
N PRO A 71 -10.49 26.86 13.75
CA PRO A 71 -10.73 28.23 14.16
C PRO A 71 -10.98 28.27 15.68
N SER A 72 -10.17 29.02 16.41
CA SER A 72 -10.30 29.23 17.86
C SER A 72 -11.66 29.85 18.20
N PRO A 73 -12.42 29.33 19.20
CA PRO A 73 -13.54 30.07 19.74
C PRO A 73 -13.01 31.19 20.66
N LEU A 74 -13.38 32.43 20.34
CA LEU A 74 -13.24 33.61 21.21
C LEU A 74 -14.10 33.42 22.47
N SER A 75 -13.59 33.82 23.64
CA SER A 75 -14.37 34.09 24.86
C SER A 75 -14.31 35.57 25.20
#